data_AF-A0A504YML2-F1
#
_entry.id   AF-A0A504YML2-F1
#
_cell.length_a   1.000
_cell.length_b   1.000
_cell.length_c   1.000
_cell.angle_alpha   90.00
_cell.angle_beta   90.00
_cell.angle_gamma   90.00
#
_symmetry.space_group_name_H-M   'P 1'
#
loop_
_entity.id
_entity.type
_entity.pdbx_description
1 polymer ?
#
loop_
_entity_poly.entity_id
_entity_poly.type
_entity_poly.pdbx_seq_one_letter_code
_entity_poly.pdbx_strand_id
1 'polypeptide(L)'
;MAIYKSTCPVKIKYFPYDRQECNLRFGPWTYDNSRVNISFYEEVNLNLKDYVVSPEWNLFSTDVVMRQRAYPCCPEKYSDIFFRMTIERQPAYYNYILILPCFLLSSLTLVLFWLPPETPAKMVLGELFCSVYF
;
A
#
# COMPACT_ATOMS: atom_id res chain seq x y z
N MET A 1 -11.66 12.03 -19.40
CA MET A 1 -11.10 11.43 -18.17
C MET A 1 -11.39 9.94 -18.20
N ALA A 2 -10.38 9.09 -18.00
CA ALA A 2 -10.55 7.64 -17.92
C ALA A 2 -10.17 7.17 -16.51
N ILE A 3 -10.88 6.18 -15.98
CA ILE A 3 -10.62 5.60 -14.66
C ILE A 3 -10.14 4.17 -14.87
N TYR A 4 -8.91 3.88 -14.43
CA TYR A 4 -8.32 2.55 -14.52
C TYR A 4 -8.32 1.88 -13.15
N LYS A 5 -8.68 0.59 -13.12
CA LYS A 5 -8.57 -0.26 -11.93
C LYS A 5 -7.53 -1.32 -12.20
N SER A 6 -6.57 -1.47 -11.29
CA SER A 6 -5.53 -2.50 -11.38
C SER A 6 -5.49 -3.33 -10.12
N THR A 7 -5.00 -4.55 -10.27
CA THR A 7 -4.77 -5.47 -9.15
C THR A 7 -3.32 -5.35 -8.73
N CYS A 8 -3.11 -5.01 -7.45
CA CYS A 8 -1.80 -4.86 -6.85
C CYS A 8 -1.71 -5.75 -5.60
N PRO A 9 -0.62 -6.54 -5.43
CA PRO A 9 -0.46 -7.37 -4.24
C PRO A 9 -0.11 -6.50 -3.03
N VAL A 10 -0.94 -6.59 -1.97
CA VAL A 10 -0.75 -5.81 -0.75
C VAL A 10 0.09 -6.61 0.25
N LYS A 11 1.22 -6.04 0.70
CA LYS A 11 2.12 -6.64 1.70
C LYS A 11 2.01 -5.88 3.02
N ILE A 12 1.45 -6.50 4.06
CA ILE A 12 1.15 -5.84 5.35
C ILE A 12 2.13 -6.15 6.49
N LYS A 13 3.35 -6.62 6.18
CA LYS A 13 4.32 -7.07 7.19
C LYS A 13 4.73 -5.98 8.20
N TYR A 14 4.87 -4.74 7.73
CA TYR A 14 5.37 -3.60 8.53
C TYR A 14 4.30 -2.52 8.71
N PHE A 15 3.03 -2.90 8.69
CA PHE A 15 1.93 -1.95 8.88
C PHE A 15 2.10 -1.14 10.19
N PRO A 16 1.90 0.19 10.19
CA PRO A 16 1.47 1.08 9.09
C PRO A 16 2.63 1.75 8.31
N TYR A 17 3.88 1.32 8.51
CA TYR A 17 5.08 1.81 7.83
C TYR A 17 5.40 1.00 6.57
N ASP A 18 4.37 0.62 5.84
CA ASP A 18 4.47 -0.24 4.66
C ASP A 18 4.62 0.55 3.35
N ARG A 19 5.34 -0.04 2.41
CA ARG A 19 5.43 0.39 1.02
C ARG A 19 4.79 -0.64 0.11
N GLN A 20 4.02 -0.17 -0.86
CA GLN A 20 3.33 -1.01 -1.83
C GLN A 20 3.86 -0.71 -3.24
N GLU A 21 4.08 -1.77 -4.01
CA GLU A 21 4.52 -1.69 -5.40
C GLU A 21 3.38 -2.13 -6.32
N CYS A 22 2.81 -1.17 -7.03
CA CYS A 22 1.71 -1.40 -7.95
C CYS A 22 2.14 -1.19 -9.38
N ASN A 23 1.61 -2.03 -10.28
CA ASN A 23 2.04 -2.08 -11.66
C ASN A 23 0.85 -1.95 -12.61
N LEU A 24 1.00 -1.10 -13.62
CA LEU A 24 0.05 -0.95 -14.72
C LEU A 24 0.72 -1.30 -16.04
N ARG A 25 -0.01 -1.94 -16.94
CA ARG A 25 0.47 -2.30 -18.28
C ARG A 25 -0.49 -1.77 -19.31
N PHE A 26 0.04 -1.04 -20.27
CA PHE A 26 -0.72 -0.53 -21.41
C PHE A 26 -0.04 -0.96 -22.69
N GLY A 27 -0.79 -1.53 -23.62
CA GLY A 27 -0.28 -2.01 -24.89
C GLY A 27 -1.41 -2.38 -25.84
N PRO A 28 -1.10 -2.67 -27.10
CA PRO A 28 -2.07 -3.12 -28.07
C PRO A 28 -2.48 -4.57 -27.74
N TRP A 29 -3.77 -4.89 -27.92
CA TRP A 29 -4.27 -6.24 -27.65
C TRP A 29 -4.02 -7.20 -28.82
N THR A 30 -4.29 -6.75 -30.04
CA THR A 30 -4.30 -7.60 -31.25
C THR A 30 -3.06 -7.46 -32.12
N TYR A 31 -2.42 -6.29 -32.12
CA TYR A 31 -1.32 -5.97 -33.02
C TYR A 31 0.03 -6.25 -32.37
N ASP A 32 0.90 -6.89 -33.13
CA ASP A 32 2.28 -7.12 -32.77
C ASP A 32 3.16 -5.89 -33.09
N ASN A 33 4.40 -5.92 -32.62
CA ASN A 33 5.34 -4.81 -32.73
C ASN A 33 5.69 -4.44 -34.20
N SER A 34 5.49 -5.34 -35.18
CA SER A 34 5.74 -5.02 -36.60
C SER A 34 4.66 -4.12 -37.20
N ARG A 35 3.43 -4.18 -36.66
CA ARG A 35 2.28 -3.40 -37.15
C ARG A 35 2.07 -2.13 -36.35
N VAL A 36 2.22 -2.22 -35.03
CA VAL A 36 2.04 -1.08 -34.12
C VAL A 36 3.26 -1.00 -33.21
N ASN A 37 4.02 0.09 -33.35
CA ASN A 37 5.13 0.39 -32.48
C ASN A 37 4.74 1.54 -31.54
N ILE A 38 4.87 1.32 -30.24
CA ILE A 38 4.56 2.31 -29.21
C ILE A 38 5.88 2.84 -28.66
N SER A 39 6.05 4.16 -28.63
CA SER A 39 7.24 4.81 -28.07
C SER A 39 6.86 5.95 -27.12
N PHE A 40 7.80 6.38 -26.28
CA PHE A 40 7.64 7.58 -25.47
C PHE A 40 7.72 8.83 -26.37
N TYR A 41 6.91 9.85 -26.04
CA TYR A 41 6.85 11.10 -26.80
C TYR A 41 7.99 12.07 -26.44
N GLU A 42 8.36 12.17 -25.16
CA GLU A 42 9.40 13.10 -24.68
C GLU A 42 10.27 12.42 -23.61
N GLU A 43 9.80 12.36 -22.36
CA GLU A 43 10.56 11.85 -21.22
C GLU A 43 10.12 10.44 -20.81
N VAL A 44 11.09 9.65 -20.34
CA VAL A 44 10.85 8.33 -19.72
C VAL A 44 10.42 8.51 -18.25
N ASN A 45 9.49 9.43 -18.00
CA ASN A 45 8.98 9.75 -16.66
C ASN A 45 7.48 10.03 -16.71
N LEU A 46 6.79 9.78 -15.59
CA LEU A 46 5.39 10.18 -15.43
C LEU A 46 5.31 11.69 -15.23
N ASN A 47 4.46 12.36 -16.03
CA ASN A 47 4.14 13.76 -15.80
C ASN A 47 3.21 13.89 -14.59
N LEU A 48 3.72 14.46 -13.50
CA LEU A 48 3.01 14.63 -12.23
C LEU A 48 2.54 16.09 -11.99
N LYS A 49 2.56 16.96 -13.01
CA LYS A 49 2.17 18.38 -12.86
C LYS A 49 0.76 18.57 -12.30
N ASP A 50 -0.18 17.74 -12.75
CA ASP A 50 -1.58 17.79 -12.33
C ASP A 50 -1.90 16.70 -11.27
N TYR A 51 -0.89 16.20 -10.56
CA TYR A 51 -1.09 15.19 -9.53
C TYR A 51 -1.74 15.81 -8.28
N VAL A 52 -2.86 15.22 -7.86
CA VAL A 52 -3.52 15.55 -6.59
C VAL A 52 -2.97 14.64 -5.50
N VAL A 53 -2.34 15.24 -4.50
CA VAL A 53 -1.74 14.52 -3.37
C VAL A 53 -2.81 13.82 -2.55
N SER A 54 -2.58 12.53 -2.25
CA SER A 54 -3.46 11.75 -1.38
C SER A 54 -3.07 11.92 0.09
N PRO A 55 -4.04 12.02 1.03
CA PRO A 55 -3.74 12.15 2.46
C PRO A 55 -3.28 10.84 3.11
N GLU A 56 -3.63 9.69 2.53
CA GLU A 56 -3.30 8.36 3.05
C GLU A 56 -2.01 7.80 2.44
N TRP A 57 -1.71 8.16 1.19
CA TRP A 57 -0.64 7.56 0.40
C TRP A 57 0.27 8.62 -0.19
N ASN A 58 1.57 8.51 0.09
CA ASN A 58 2.60 9.28 -0.54
C ASN A 58 3.13 8.54 -1.78
N LEU A 59 3.34 9.26 -2.88
CA LEU A 59 3.95 8.70 -4.09
C LEU A 59 5.47 8.73 -3.91
N PHE A 60 6.07 7.57 -3.59
CA PHE A 60 7.49 7.47 -3.26
C PHE A 60 8.37 7.43 -4.51
N SER A 61 8.01 6.59 -5.48
CA SER A 61 8.73 6.52 -6.75
C SER A 61 7.81 6.08 -7.89
N THR A 62 8.19 6.50 -9.10
CA THR A 62 7.53 6.10 -10.33
C THR A 62 8.58 5.72 -11.35
N ASP A 63 8.42 4.57 -11.98
CA ASP A 63 9.28 4.12 -13.05
C ASP A 63 8.43 3.70 -14.24
N VAL A 64 8.89 4.05 -15.44
CA VAL A 64 8.21 3.69 -16.69
C VAL A 64 9.19 2.96 -17.58
N VAL A 65 8.81 1.77 -18.05
CA VAL A 65 9.68 0.92 -18.87
C VAL A 65 8.88 0.35 -20.02
N MET A 66 9.36 0.56 -21.24
CA MET A 66 8.84 -0.17 -22.41
C MET A 66 9.39 -1.59 -22.41
N ARG A 67 8.52 -2.58 -22.61
CA ARG A 67 8.88 -4.00 -22.68
C ARG A 67 8.34 -4.61 -23.95
N GLN A 68 9.05 -5.62 -24.45
CA GLN A 68 8.60 -6.44 -25.57
C GLN A 68 8.58 -7.89 -25.09
N ARG A 69 7.43 -8.54 -25.21
CA ARG A 69 7.22 -9.92 -24.73
C ARG A 69 6.51 -10.75 -25.78
N ALA A 70 6.98 -11.98 -25.96
CA ALA A 70 6.23 -13.00 -26.67
C ALA A 70 5.32 -13.72 -25.66
N TYR A 71 4.09 -14.00 -26.05
CA TYR A 71 3.11 -14.69 -25.22
C TYR A 71 3.00 -16.16 -25.64
N PRO A 72 2.60 -17.09 -24.75
CA PRO A 72 2.48 -18.50 -25.11
C PRO A 72 1.49 -18.79 -26.25
N CYS A 73 0.55 -17.88 -26.52
CA CYS A 73 -0.43 -18.01 -27.59
C CYS A 73 0.16 -17.76 -29.00
N CYS A 74 1.20 -16.92 -29.11
CA CYS A 74 1.67 -16.40 -30.39
C CYS A 74 3.21 -16.24 -30.40
N PRO A 75 3.93 -16.65 -31.47
CA PRO A 75 5.38 -16.49 -31.55
C PRO A 75 5.83 -15.02 -31.69
N GLU A 76 4.94 -14.12 -32.08
CA GLU A 76 5.23 -12.69 -32.27
C GLU A 76 5.45 -11.95 -30.95
N LYS A 77 6.26 -10.89 -31.01
CA LYS A 77 6.52 -10.01 -29.87
C LYS A 77 5.52 -8.85 -29.83
N TYR A 78 4.93 -8.65 -28.66
CA TYR A 78 4.02 -7.54 -28.37
C TYR A 78 4.73 -6.53 -27.48
N SER A 79 4.58 -5.24 -27.81
CA SER A 79 5.15 -4.14 -27.02
C SER A 79 4.14 -3.62 -26.00
N ASP A 80 4.53 -3.52 -24.73
CA ASP A 80 3.75 -2.93 -23.65
C ASP A 80 4.57 -1.87 -22.89
N ILE A 81 3.90 -0.81 -22.44
CA ILE A 81 4.44 0.16 -21.49
C ILE A 81 4.10 -0.33 -20.09
N PHE A 82 5.13 -0.60 -19.30
CA PHE A 82 5.05 -1.02 -17.92
C PHE A 82 5.28 0.18 -16.99
N PHE A 83 4.24 0.58 -16.27
CA PHE A 83 4.33 1.59 -15.22
C PHE A 83 4.45 0.90 -13.88
N ARG A 84 5.49 1.24 -13.12
CA ARG A 84 5.71 0.80 -11.75
C ARG A 84 5.58 2.02 -10.85
N MET A 85 4.67 1.95 -9.89
CA MET A 85 4.46 3.01 -8.91
C MET A 85 4.65 2.43 -7.51
N THR A 86 5.53 3.05 -6.75
CA THR A 86 5.77 2.74 -5.35
C THR A 86 5.05 3.78 -4.51
N ILE A 87 4.08 3.33 -3.72
CA ILE A 87 3.34 4.19 -2.79
C ILE A 87 3.70 3.82 -1.35
N GLU A 88 3.78 4.82 -0.49
CA GLU A 88 4.10 4.70 0.93
C GLU A 88 2.93 5.20 1.76
N ARG A 89 2.51 4.42 2.76
CA ARG A 89 1.39 4.80 3.61
C ARG A 89 1.80 5.91 4.58
N GLN A 90 0.94 6.90 4.80
CA GLN A 90 1.10 7.90 5.84
C GLN A 90 0.72 7.28 7.21
N PRO A 91 1.67 7.05 8.14
CA PRO A 91 1.43 6.25 9.34
C PRO A 91 0.75 7.02 10.48
N ALA A 92 0.75 8.35 10.43
CA ALA A 92 0.34 9.20 11.56
C ALA A 92 -1.06 8.86 12.10
N TYR A 93 -2.04 8.72 11.21
CA TYR A 93 -3.42 8.39 11.59
C TYR A 93 -3.51 7.03 12.30
N TYR A 94 -2.87 6.01 11.76
CA TYR A 94 -2.86 4.66 12.33
C TYR A 94 -2.08 4.58 13.64
N ASN A 95 -1.04 5.40 13.80
CA ASN A 95 -0.30 5.47 15.06
C ASN A 95 -1.17 5.97 16.21
N TYR A 96 -1.98 7.01 15.98
CA TYR A 96 -2.85 7.56 17.03
C TYR A 96 -4.05 6.66 17.36
N ILE A 97 -4.63 5.99 16.36
CA ILE A 97 -5.89 5.26 16.53
C ILE A 97 -5.71 3.77 16.83
N LEU A 98 -4.63 3.16 16.33
CA LEU A 98 -4.36 1.74 16.55
C LEU A 98 -3.20 1.53 17.53
N ILE A 99 -2.04 2.11 17.23
CA ILE A 99 -0.82 1.80 17.99
C ILE A 99 -0.88 2.37 19.41
N LEU A 100 -1.22 3.65 19.56
CA LEU A 100 -1.28 4.34 20.85
C LEU A 100 -2.23 3.64 21.85
N PRO A 101 -3.51 3.35 21.53
CA PRO A 101 -4.39 2.65 22.47
C PRO A 101 -3.89 1.24 22.80
N CYS A 102 -3.32 0.49 21.85
CA CYS A 102 -2.72 -0.81 22.15
C CYS A 102 -1.55 -0.72 23.14
N PHE A 103 -0.69 0.30 23.02
CA PHE A 103 0.39 0.54 23.98
C PHE A 103 -0.13 0.94 25.36
N LEU A 104 -1.15 1.81 25.43
CA LEU A 104 -1.78 2.20 26.69
C LEU A 104 -2.45 1.00 27.37
N LEU A 105 -3.21 0.21 26.62
CA LEU A 105 -3.80 -1.03 27.16
C LEU A 105 -2.71 -1.98 27.64
N SER A 106 -1.63 -2.17 26.88
CA SER A 106 -0.52 -3.03 27.32
C SER A 106 0.13 -2.52 28.61
N SER A 107 0.33 -1.21 28.78
CA SER A 107 0.91 -0.65 30.00
C SER A 107 -0.03 -0.75 31.21
N LEU A 108 -1.34 -0.61 31.02
CA LEU A 108 -2.31 -0.82 32.10
C LEU A 108 -2.26 -2.26 32.66
N THR A 109 -1.85 -3.27 31.86
CA THR A 109 -1.70 -4.66 32.38
C THR A 109 -0.59 -4.76 33.41
N LEU A 110 0.50 -4.02 33.22
CA LEU A 110 1.62 -3.97 34.18
C LEU A 110 1.19 -3.29 35.48
N VAL A 111 0.38 -2.24 35.38
CA VAL A 111 -0.18 -1.53 36.55
C VAL A 111 -1.08 -2.45 37.39
N LEU A 112 -1.83 -3.34 36.74
CA LEU A 112 -2.69 -4.31 37.43
C LEU A 112 -1.90 -5.28 38.34
N PHE A 113 -0.69 -5.67 37.94
CA PHE A 113 0.20 -6.49 38.77
C PHE A 113 0.80 -5.72 39.95
N TRP A 114 1.00 -4.41 39.80
CA TRP A 114 1.51 -3.54 40.87
C TRP A 114 0.45 -3.15 41.91
N LEU A 115 -0.84 -3.21 41.56
CA LEU A 115 -1.90 -2.75 42.45
C LEU A 115 -2.24 -3.79 43.55
N PRO A 116 -2.31 -3.36 44.83
CA PRO A 116 -2.64 -4.26 45.93
C PRO A 116 -4.05 -4.84 45.78
N PRO A 117 -4.25 -6.12 46.16
CA PRO A 117 -5.50 -6.86 45.93
C PRO A 117 -6.71 -6.32 46.68
N GLU A 118 -6.50 -5.52 47.72
CA GLU A 118 -7.56 -4.97 48.56
C GLU A 118 -8.30 -3.78 47.91
N THR A 119 -7.77 -3.26 46.79
CA THR A 119 -8.38 -2.11 46.13
C THR A 119 -9.45 -2.54 45.12
N PRO A 120 -10.67 -1.96 45.16
CA PRO A 120 -11.72 -2.26 44.18
C PRO A 120 -11.31 -1.84 42.75
N ALA A 121 -10.38 -0.90 42.62
CA ALA A 121 -9.79 -0.48 41.36
C ALA A 121 -9.13 -1.64 40.60
N LYS A 122 -8.58 -2.64 41.29
CA LYS A 122 -7.98 -3.83 40.64
C LYS A 122 -9.01 -4.68 39.91
N MET A 123 -10.17 -4.89 40.52
CA MET A 123 -11.26 -5.67 39.93
C MET A 123 -11.84 -4.98 38.69
N VAL A 124 -12.10 -3.67 38.78
CA VAL A 124 -12.64 -2.88 37.67
C VAL A 124 -11.66 -2.82 36.49
N LEU A 125 -10.37 -2.63 36.75
CA LEU A 125 -9.35 -2.60 35.70
C LEU A 125 -9.21 -3.97 35.02
N GLY A 126 -9.31 -5.06 35.78
CA GLY A 126 -9.30 -6.43 35.25
C GLY A 126 -10.52 -6.76 34.37
N GLU A 127 -11.70 -6.27 34.76
CA GLU A 127 -12.92 -6.41 33.96
C GLU A 127 -12.83 -5.66 32.63
N LEU A 128 -12.32 -4.42 32.65
CA LEU A 128 -12.04 -3.63 31.44
C LEU A 128 -11.06 -4.34 30.50
N PHE A 129 -10.05 -5.00 31.04
CA PHE A 129 -9.13 -5.80 30.22
C PHE A 129 -9.81 -6.98 29.54
N CYS A 130 -10.63 -7.73 30.29
CA CYS A 130 -11.33 -8.89 29.77
C CYS A 130 -12.30 -8.49 28.64
N SER A 131 -13.03 -7.39 28.81
CA SER A 131 -14.00 -6.87 27.85
C SER A 131 -13.38 -6.31 26.56
N VAL A 132 -12.13 -5.85 26.60
CA VAL A 132 -11.44 -5.30 25.41
C VAL A 132 -10.71 -6.38 24.61
N TYR A 133 -10.26 -7.45 25.27
CA TYR A 133 -9.50 -8.53 24.63
C TYR A 133 -10.35 -9.76 24.26
N PHE A 134 -11.58 -9.89 24.76
CA PHE A 134 -12.49 -11.02 24.54
C PHE A 134 -13.90 -10.52 24.17
#